data_AF-A0A970UAQ2-F1
#
_entry.id   AF-A0A970UAQ2-F1
#
_cell.length_a   1.000
_cell.length_b   1.000
_cell.length_c   1.000
_cell.angle_alpha   90.00
_cell.angle_beta   90.00
_cell.angle_gamma   90.00
#
_symmetry.space_group_name_H-M   'P 1'
#
loop_
_entity.id
_entity.type
_entity.pdbx_description
1 polymer ?
#
loop_
_entity_poly.entity_id
_entity_poly.type
_entity_poly.pdbx_seq_one_letter_code
_entity_poly.pdbx_strand_id
1 'polypeptide(L)'
;MTRYTPDDYSDYRLQRARETLKEVGVLIENQFWNSAVNRLYYACFYAAGALLVREGVEATSHSGMRQKFGQLFVKTGKFDRELARQ
;
A
#
# COMPACT_ATOMS: atom_id res chain seq x y z
N MET A 1 -15.76 24.24 -1.51
CA MET A 1 -15.31 22.87 -1.84
C MET A 1 -13.80 22.85 -1.74
N THR A 2 -13.25 22.25 -0.69
CA THR A 2 -11.80 22.15 -0.48
C THR A 2 -11.22 21.29 -1.61
N ARG A 3 -10.31 21.82 -2.43
CA ARG A 3 -9.58 21.02 -3.42
C ARG A 3 -8.48 20.27 -2.68
N TYR A 4 -8.58 18.95 -2.65
CA TYR A 4 -7.51 18.09 -2.14
C TYR A 4 -6.36 18.03 -3.15
N THR A 5 -5.13 18.12 -2.64
CA THR A 5 -3.91 17.93 -3.42
C THR A 5 -3.55 16.44 -3.51
N PRO A 6 -2.70 16.04 -4.46
CA PRO A 6 -2.13 14.69 -4.49
C PRO A 6 -1.42 14.32 -3.17
N ASP A 7 -0.78 15.29 -2.52
CA ASP A 7 -0.11 15.08 -1.23
C ASP A 7 -1.11 14.74 -0.13
N ASP A 8 -2.24 15.46 -0.05
CA ASP A 8 -3.31 15.13 0.90
C ASP A 8 -3.84 13.70 0.70
N TYR A 9 -3.96 13.27 -0.55
CA TYR A 9 -4.45 11.94 -0.88
C TYR A 9 -3.42 10.84 -0.57
N SER A 10 -2.14 11.13 -0.82
CA SER A 10 -1.01 10.27 -0.42
C SER A 10 -1.00 10.08 1.10
N ASP A 11 -1.09 11.18 1.85
CA ASP A 11 -1.06 11.15 3.31
C ASP A 11 -2.27 10.42 3.89
N TYR A 12 -3.45 10.64 3.32
CA TYR A 12 -4.64 9.86 3.67
C TYR A 12 -4.41 8.35 3.46
N ARG A 13 -3.86 7.93 2.32
CA ARG A 13 -3.57 6.52 2.04
C ARG A 13 -2.54 5.94 3.01
N LEU A 14 -1.50 6.70 3.33
CA LEU A 14 -0.50 6.27 4.30
C LEU A 14 -1.08 6.15 5.71
N GLN A 15 -1.98 7.06 6.09
CA GLN A 15 -2.72 6.98 7.34
C GLN A 15 -3.60 5.72 7.39
N ARG A 16 -4.33 5.40 6.32
CA ARG A 16 -5.11 4.15 6.21
C ARG A 16 -4.24 2.90 6.32
N ALA A 17 -3.04 2.92 5.74
CA ALA A 17 -2.07 1.84 5.88
C ALA A 17 -1.68 1.61 7.35
N ARG A 18 -1.37 2.69 8.09
CA ARG A 18 -1.02 2.64 9.52
C ARG A 18 -2.18 2.16 10.39
N GLU A 19 -3.39 2.63 10.15
CA GLU A 19 -4.59 2.18 10.85
C GLU A 19 -4.83 0.68 10.64
N THR A 20 -4.76 0.24 9.39
CA THR A 20 -4.93 -1.18 9.03
C THR A 20 -3.85 -2.05 9.68
N LEU A 21 -2.62 -1.56 9.77
CA LEU A 21 -1.53 -2.26 10.46
C LEU A 21 -1.78 -2.39 11.97
N LYS A 22 -2.42 -1.40 12.61
CA LYS A 22 -2.80 -1.51 14.04
C LYS A 22 -3.83 -2.62 14.27
N GLU A 23 -4.77 -2.82 13.34
CA GLU A 23 -5.75 -3.92 13.42
C GLU A 23 -5.08 -5.29 13.44
N VAL A 24 -3.95 -5.45 12.76
CA VAL A 24 -3.21 -6.73 12.67
C VAL A 24 -2.80 -7.24 14.05
N GLY A 25 -2.38 -6.36 14.97
CA GLY A 25 -2.00 -6.75 16.33
C GLY A 25 -3.14 -7.42 17.09
N VAL A 26 -4.32 -6.78 17.08
CA VAL A 26 -5.54 -7.32 17.71
C VAL A 26 -5.95 -8.65 17.09
N LEU A 27 -5.86 -8.78 15.76
CA LEU A 27 -6.21 -10.01 15.05
C LEU A 27 -5.25 -11.16 15.39
N ILE A 28 -3.96 -10.87 15.53
CA ILE A 28 -2.94 -11.84 15.95
C ILE A 28 -3.19 -12.30 17.40
N GLU A 29 -3.43 -11.36 18.32
CA GLU A 29 -3.72 -11.66 19.73
C GLU A 29 -4.94 -12.58 19.89
N ASN A 30 -5.94 -12.42 19.02
CA ASN A 30 -7.16 -13.23 19.00
C ASN A 30 -7.07 -14.45 18.05
N GLN A 31 -5.88 -14.77 17.53
CA GLN A 31 -5.63 -15.92 16.66
C GLN A 31 -6.44 -15.94 15.35
N PHE A 32 -6.90 -14.78 14.88
CA PHE A 32 -7.59 -14.63 13.60
C PHE A 32 -6.58 -14.46 12.46
N TRP A 33 -5.77 -15.50 12.23
CA TRP A 33 -4.62 -15.48 11.32
C TRP A 33 -4.96 -15.08 9.88
N ASN A 34 -6.02 -15.66 9.31
CA ASN A 34 -6.43 -15.35 7.94
C ASN A 34 -6.84 -13.87 7.79
N SER A 35 -7.56 -13.35 8.78
CA SER A 35 -7.93 -11.94 8.85
C SER A 35 -6.71 -11.05 9.01
N ALA A 36 -5.75 -11.44 9.86
CA ALA A 36 -4.51 -10.71 10.07
C ALA A 36 -3.69 -10.59 8.77
N VAL A 37 -3.52 -11.70 8.02
CA VAL A 37 -2.82 -11.69 6.72
C VAL A 37 -3.55 -10.83 5.70
N ASN A 38 -4.88 -10.91 5.64
CA ASN A 38 -5.68 -10.07 4.76
C ASN A 38 -5.47 -8.58 5.06
N ARG A 39 -5.50 -8.18 6.34
CA ARG A 39 -5.24 -6.80 6.76
C ARG A 39 -3.80 -6.37 6.48
N LEU A 40 -2.82 -7.25 6.69
CA LEU A 40 -1.43 -6.96 6.34
C LEU A 40 -1.27 -6.67 4.84
N TYR A 41 -1.91 -7.48 3.98
CA TYR A 41 -1.93 -7.24 2.53
C TYR A 41 -2.51 -5.86 2.19
N TYR A 42 -3.64 -5.48 2.79
CA TYR A 42 -4.25 -4.18 2.54
C TYR A 42 -3.44 -3.01 3.11
N ALA A 43 -2.76 -3.17 4.24
CA ALA A 43 -1.83 -2.16 4.75
C ALA A 43 -0.71 -1.88 3.73
N CYS A 44 -0.10 -2.93 3.18
CA CYS A 44 0.89 -2.82 2.11
C CYS A 44 0.31 -2.20 0.83
N PHE A 45 -0.91 -2.59 0.45
CA PHE A 45 -1.60 -2.05 -0.72
C PHE A 45 -1.82 -0.53 -0.59
N TYR A 46 -2.29 -0.06 0.56
CA TYR A 46 -2.47 1.37 0.80
C TYR A 46 -1.14 2.13 0.79
N ALA A 47 -0.08 1.57 1.39
CA ALA A 47 1.25 2.17 1.37
C ALA A 47 1.83 2.27 -0.06
N ALA A 48 1.72 1.20 -0.85
CA ALA A 48 2.13 1.21 -2.26
C ALA A 48 1.31 2.22 -3.08
N GLY A 49 0.01 2.32 -2.80
CA GLY A 49 -0.88 3.31 -3.41
C GLY A 49 -0.53 4.75 -3.06
N ALA A 50 -0.05 5.03 -1.85
CA ALA A 50 0.43 6.36 -1.45
C ALA A 50 1.70 6.73 -2.26
N LEU A 51 2.64 5.79 -2.39
CA LEU A 51 3.86 5.99 -3.19
C LEU A 51 3.55 6.31 -4.65
N LEU A 52 2.59 5.60 -5.27
CA LEU A 52 2.21 5.88 -6.65
C LEU A 52 1.55 7.26 -6.82
N VAL A 53 0.74 7.70 -5.85
CA VAL A 53 0.16 9.06 -5.88
C VAL A 53 1.24 10.13 -5.84
N ARG A 54 2.27 9.94 -5.02
CA ARG A 54 3.43 10.85 -4.96
C ARG A 54 4.22 10.92 -6.26
N GLU A 55 4.22 9.85 -7.06
CA GLU A 55 4.82 9.82 -8.39
C GLU A 55 3.84 10.30 -9.48
N GLY A 56 2.65 10.81 -9.12
CA GLY A 56 1.63 11.28 -10.06
C GLY A 56 0.96 10.16 -10.86
N VAL A 57 0.98 8.92 -10.36
CA VAL A 57 0.49 7.74 -11.07
C VAL A 57 -0.82 7.26 -10.47
N GLU A 58 -1.87 7.30 -11.28
CA GLU A 58 -3.15 6.70 -10.94
C GLU A 58 -3.19 5.22 -11.34
N ALA A 59 -3.59 4.37 -10.40
CA ALA A 59 -3.87 2.96 -10.63
C ALA A 59 -5.31 2.67 -10.19
N THR A 60 -6.12 2.21 -11.14
CA THR A 60 -7.57 1.96 -10.94
C THR A 60 -7.89 0.50 -10.64
N SER A 61 -6.90 -0.39 -10.66
CA SER A 61 -7.07 -1.82 -10.37
C SER A 61 -5.92 -2.37 -9.51
N HIS A 62 -6.17 -3.48 -8.83
CA HIS A 62 -5.15 -4.18 -8.03
C HIS A 62 -3.96 -4.62 -8.88
N SER A 63 -4.22 -5.21 -10.05
CA SER A 63 -3.18 -5.65 -10.99
C SER A 63 -2.39 -4.46 -11.55
N GLY A 64 -3.07 -3.36 -11.87
CA GLY A 64 -2.45 -2.12 -12.33
C GLY A 64 -1.53 -1.52 -11.28
N MET A 65 -1.96 -1.47 -10.01
CA MET A 65 -1.14 -0.98 -8.91
C MET A 65 0.15 -1.80 -8.76
N ARG A 66 0.03 -3.14 -8.74
CA ARG A 66 1.20 -4.03 -8.65
C ARG A 66 2.16 -3.84 -9.81
N GLN A 67 1.64 -3.75 -11.04
CA GLN A 67 2.47 -3.57 -12.24
C GLN A 67 3.21 -2.22 -12.20
N LYS A 68 2.51 -1.12 -11.91
CA LYS A 68 3.11 0.21 -11.84
C LYS A 68 4.13 0.30 -10.72
N PHE A 69 3.84 -0.28 -9.55
CA PHE A 69 4.80 -0.34 -8.46
C PHE A 69 6.07 -1.08 -8.87
N GLY A 70 5.93 -2.26 -9.49
CA GLY A 70 7.06 -3.04 -9.99
C GLY A 70 7.88 -2.28 -11.05
N GLN A 71 7.22 -1.55 -11.94
CA GLN A 71 7.89 -0.74 -12.97
C GLN A 71 8.68 0.44 -12.37
N LEU A 72 8.07 1.17 -11.43
CA LEU A 72 8.61 2.44 -10.94
C LEU A 72 9.58 2.31 -9.77
N PHE A 73 9.46 1.24 -8.98
CA PHE A 73 10.21 1.08 -7.75
C PHE A 73 11.11 -0.17 -7.73
N VAL A 74 10.65 -1.29 -8.27
CA VAL A 74 11.44 -2.55 -8.25
C VAL A 74 12.43 -2.59 -9.42
N LYS A 75 11.96 -2.33 -10.65
CA LYS A 75 12.82 -2.36 -11.85
C LYS A 75 13.88 -1.28 -11.83
N THR A 76 13.57 -0.12 -11.25
CA THR A 76 14.47 1.04 -11.06
C THR A 76 15.46 0.87 -9.91
N GLY A 77 15.36 -0.21 -9.13
CA GLY A 77 16.27 -0.49 -8.01
C GLY A 77 16.00 0.32 -6.73
N LYS A 78 14.89 1.07 -6.65
CA LYS A 78 14.45 1.73 -5.41
C LYS A 78 14.01 0.72 -4.34
N PHE A 79 13.61 -0.49 -4.76
CA PHE A 79 13.28 -1.63 -3.90
C PHE A 79 14.03 -2.88 -4.37
N ASP A 80 14.38 -3.74 -3.41
CA ASP A 80 15.03 -5.02 -3.67
C ASP A 80 14.11 -5.91 -4.54
N ARG A 81 14.69 -6.48 -5.59
CA ARG A 81 14.00 -7.40 -6.50
C ARG A 81 13.69 -8.73 -5.85
N GLU A 82 14.49 -9.18 -4.89
CA GLU A 82 14.26 -10.43 -4.16
C GLU A 82 12.96 -10.35 -3.33
N LEU A 83 12.72 -9.21 -2.69
CA LEU A 83 11.49 -8.95 -1.92
C LEU A 83 10.23 -8.83 -2.80
N ALA A 84 10.41 -8.58 -4.09
CA ALA A 84 9.31 -8.41 -5.05
C ALA A 84 8.94 -9.70 -5.79
N ARG A 85 9.63 -10.82 -5.51
CA ARG A 85 9.32 -12.12 -6.14
C ARG A 85 8.01 -12.67 -5.60
N GLN A 86 7.07 -12.93 -6.52
CA GLN A 86 5.84 -13.71 -6.34
C GLN A 86 5.70 -14.67 -7.51
#